data_AF-A0A6G0WQC2-F1
#
_entry.id   AF-A0A6G0WQC2-F1
#
_cell.length_a   1.000
_cell.length_b   1.000
_cell.length_c   1.000
_cell.angle_alpha   90.00
_cell.angle_beta   90.00
_cell.angle_gamma   90.00
#
_symmetry.space_group_name_H-M   'P 1'
#
loop_
_entity.id
_entity.type
_entity.pdbx_description
1 polymer ?
#
loop_
_entity_poly.entity_id
_entity_poly.type
_entity_poly.pdbx_seq_one_letter_code
_entity_poly.pdbx_strand_id
1 'polypeptide(L)'
;MVQFLAWLSPRWSHLQKSQLIFSLQNDIRPPTLDIADSAAKTRTELHIKTTEKKINKARTKLRGACKKGSYNEITKALDSILNTSLEANLANDIQAAQQILSSIEENESLDLEHKILNYAALVAFVVNRLGFFPLPTILKKIKRLTPQQRDGMGPEAFLDAVVDAVKPFAKVLPGLMPLFVKQQDGDFETIPKADAASKEWAEEFIHETEKKIDKKRRKLHKACEEKSVELITKSLLKIKRTPSRLVLVKEVEAAQIILKALTQDDSILNEPKEPNGSESSSSLASLNESKVMSNKITAIEEKNVVQAAVHKFTTIALMCLETNPLYPVADIMSQTKTSSVDTLFRDEFVARVVVHMKKDRRLKYIKDPHGRAAFMLSDKEGIESNNAVETAIQAQVTIFTAYALKTLEKIQYYHVANIHGQIKTSPVGGMKKEDFIACVVDRMKLNKQFNYTMDPRGNPAFKLASFKSTESSQFADSLLDSEERKGCHSAEAPNASVGSANMAAYFQSVMQEESIIKEAMKAFEAEAMKALETKLCLC
;
A
#
# COMPACT_ATOMS: atom_id res chain seq x y z
N MET A 1 -0.54 -1.42 -25.74
CA MET A 1 0.87 -1.31 -25.27
C MET A 1 1.70 -2.52 -25.70
N VAL A 2 1.33 -3.75 -25.31
CA VAL A 2 2.04 -4.98 -25.75
C VAL A 2 2.12 -5.13 -27.27
N GLN A 3 1.01 -4.93 -27.99
CA GLN A 3 1.00 -4.94 -29.47
C GLN A 3 1.80 -3.78 -30.09
N PHE A 4 2.01 -2.69 -29.36
CA PHE A 4 2.77 -1.53 -29.81
C PHE A 4 4.29 -1.75 -29.62
N LEU A 5 4.69 -2.37 -28.50
CA LEU A 5 6.07 -2.78 -28.24
C LEU A 5 6.51 -3.93 -29.16
N ALA A 6 5.62 -4.90 -29.42
CA ALA A 6 5.87 -5.97 -30.39
C ALA A 6 6.00 -5.46 -31.84
N TRP A 7 5.44 -4.28 -32.14
CA TRP A 7 5.48 -3.63 -33.45
C TRP A 7 6.74 -2.77 -33.66
N LEU A 8 7.36 -2.25 -32.59
CA LEU A 8 8.52 -1.35 -32.65
C LEU A 8 9.87 -2.03 -32.95
N SER A 9 9.99 -3.36 -32.79
CA SER A 9 11.26 -4.04 -33.09
C SER A 9 11.07 -5.36 -33.85
N PRO A 10 11.17 -5.32 -35.20
CA PRO A 10 11.10 -6.52 -36.02
C PRO A 10 12.24 -7.51 -35.75
N ARG A 11 13.40 -7.01 -35.29
CA ARG A 11 14.65 -7.77 -35.11
C ARG A 11 14.71 -8.64 -33.85
N TRP A 12 13.76 -8.52 -32.94
CA TRP A 12 13.80 -9.32 -31.71
C TRP A 12 13.36 -10.76 -32.00
N SER A 13 14.18 -11.71 -31.53
CA SER A 13 13.83 -13.12 -31.58
C SER A 13 12.53 -13.37 -30.82
N HIS A 14 11.80 -14.42 -31.19
CA HIS A 14 10.57 -14.80 -30.51
C HIS A 14 10.79 -14.97 -28.99
N LEU A 15 11.99 -15.44 -28.60
CA LEU A 15 12.39 -15.62 -27.21
C LEU A 15 12.51 -14.28 -26.45
N GLN A 16 13.13 -13.26 -27.06
CA GLN A 16 13.25 -11.92 -26.47
C GLN A 16 11.91 -11.20 -26.34
N LYS A 17 11.03 -11.39 -27.34
CA LYS A 17 9.65 -10.86 -27.29
C LYS A 17 8.86 -11.53 -26.17
N SER A 18 8.98 -12.85 -26.02
CA SER A 18 8.34 -13.59 -24.93
C SER A 18 8.90 -13.21 -23.55
N GLN A 19 10.21 -12.99 -23.41
CA GLN A 19 10.82 -12.54 -22.16
C GLN A 19 10.38 -11.12 -21.77
N LEU A 20 10.33 -10.18 -22.72
CA LEU A 20 9.85 -8.82 -22.44
C LEU A 20 8.35 -8.81 -22.07
N ILE A 21 7.53 -9.59 -22.77
CA ILE A 21 6.11 -9.74 -22.43
C ILE A 21 5.94 -10.37 -21.04
N PHE A 22 6.78 -11.36 -20.70
CA PHE A 22 6.77 -12.01 -19.39
C PHE A 22 7.21 -11.05 -18.27
N SER A 23 8.28 -10.27 -18.46
CA SER A 23 8.71 -9.23 -17.51
C SER A 23 7.64 -8.16 -17.32
N LEU A 24 7.06 -7.65 -18.42
CA LEU A 24 6.00 -6.64 -18.34
C LEU A 24 4.68 -7.16 -17.74
N GLN A 25 4.38 -8.45 -17.85
CA GLN A 25 3.20 -9.04 -17.19
C GLN A 25 3.42 -9.26 -15.69
N ASN A 26 4.66 -9.51 -15.27
CA ASN A 26 5.01 -9.71 -13.87
C ASN A 26 5.23 -8.38 -13.11
N ASP A 27 5.74 -7.34 -13.78
CA ASP A 27 5.97 -6.02 -13.18
C ASP A 27 4.70 -5.16 -13.01
N ILE A 28 3.56 -5.57 -13.58
CA ILE A 28 2.26 -4.87 -13.42
C ILE A 28 1.48 -5.37 -12.19
N ARG A 29 1.99 -6.37 -11.44
CA ARG A 29 1.42 -6.67 -10.11
C ARG A 29 1.89 -5.59 -9.13
N PRO A 30 0.97 -4.88 -8.45
CA PRO A 30 1.39 -3.91 -7.45
C PRO A 30 2.18 -4.65 -6.36
N PRO A 31 3.36 -4.14 -5.94
CA PRO A 31 4.05 -4.69 -4.79
C PRO A 31 3.11 -4.63 -3.58
N THR A 32 2.91 -5.76 -2.92
CA THR A 32 2.30 -5.79 -1.61
C THR A 32 3.31 -5.18 -0.64
N LEU A 33 3.09 -3.91 -0.31
CA LEU A 33 3.85 -3.20 0.70
C LEU A 33 3.64 -3.90 2.05
N ASP A 34 4.72 -4.38 2.65
CA ASP A 34 4.81 -4.37 4.09
C ASP A 34 6.15 -3.83 4.61
N ILE A 35 5.98 -2.85 5.51
CA ILE A 35 6.94 -2.25 6.43
C ILE A 35 8.05 -1.37 5.81
N ALA A 36 7.63 -0.29 5.14
CA ALA A 36 8.11 1.05 5.48
C ALA A 36 6.99 2.06 5.21
N ASP A 37 6.74 2.91 6.20
CA ASP A 37 5.84 4.06 6.17
C ASP A 37 4.37 3.84 6.62
N SER A 38 4.22 3.39 7.87
CA SER A 38 2.97 3.43 8.64
C SER A 38 2.31 4.83 8.62
N ALA A 39 3.10 5.91 8.57
CA ALA A 39 2.58 7.28 8.50
C ALA A 39 2.02 7.64 7.12
N ALA A 40 2.68 7.23 6.03
CA ALA A 40 2.12 7.36 4.68
C ALA A 40 0.86 6.51 4.50
N LYS A 41 0.87 5.24 4.96
CA LYS A 41 -0.29 4.34 4.92
C LYS A 41 -1.49 4.92 5.67
N THR A 42 -1.26 5.44 6.88
CA THR A 42 -2.30 6.11 7.69
C THR A 42 -2.82 7.38 7.03
N ARG A 43 -1.96 8.16 6.36
CA ARG A 43 -2.36 9.38 5.62
C ARG A 43 -3.18 9.06 4.37
N THR A 44 -2.78 8.05 3.59
CA THR A 44 -3.56 7.59 2.42
C THR A 44 -4.91 7.03 2.86
N GLU A 45 -4.94 6.25 3.94
CA GLU A 45 -6.19 5.70 4.47
C GLU A 45 -7.13 6.80 5.00
N LEU A 46 -6.58 7.82 5.66
CA LEU A 46 -7.34 8.98 6.11
C LEU A 46 -7.88 9.81 4.92
N HIS A 47 -7.09 9.98 3.85
CA HIS A 47 -7.52 10.68 2.65
C HIS A 47 -8.62 9.92 1.90
N ILE A 48 -8.49 8.60 1.76
CA ILE A 48 -9.52 7.73 1.17
C ILE A 48 -10.81 7.81 2.00
N LYS A 49 -10.74 7.61 3.32
CA LYS A 49 -11.90 7.73 4.23
C LYS A 49 -12.57 9.11 4.14
N THR A 50 -11.79 10.17 4.00
CA THR A 50 -12.31 11.55 3.86
C THR A 50 -13.02 11.75 2.53
N THR A 51 -12.47 11.23 1.44
CA THR A 51 -13.04 11.30 0.09
C THR A 51 -14.31 10.46 -0.02
N GLU A 52 -14.33 9.25 0.54
CA GLU A 52 -15.53 8.41 0.61
C GLU A 52 -16.65 9.09 1.41
N LYS A 53 -16.31 9.74 2.53
CA LYS A 53 -17.27 10.53 3.31
C LYS A 53 -17.87 11.68 2.50
N LYS A 54 -17.06 12.37 1.67
CA LYS A 54 -17.55 13.44 0.76
C LYS A 54 -18.47 12.87 -0.33
N ILE A 55 -18.09 11.76 -0.97
CA ILE A 55 -18.91 11.08 -1.99
C ILE A 55 -20.23 10.61 -1.40
N ASN A 56 -20.21 9.98 -0.23
CA ASN A 56 -21.42 9.51 0.45
C ASN A 56 -22.34 10.67 0.85
N LYS A 57 -21.78 11.78 1.33
CA LYS A 57 -22.55 13.01 1.59
C LYS A 57 -23.19 13.56 0.32
N ALA A 58 -22.47 13.58 -0.80
CA ALA A 58 -23.01 14.02 -2.09
C ALA A 58 -24.09 13.07 -2.63
N ARG A 59 -23.94 11.75 -2.48
CA ARG A 59 -24.97 10.75 -2.81
C ARG A 59 -26.24 10.90 -1.97
N THR A 60 -26.12 11.23 -0.69
CA THR A 60 -27.29 11.50 0.16
C THR A 60 -28.01 12.77 -0.27
N LYS A 61 -27.28 13.82 -0.66
CA LYS A 61 -27.87 15.02 -1.26
C LYS A 61 -28.56 14.74 -2.59
N LEU A 62 -27.94 13.94 -3.47
CA LEU A 62 -28.53 13.50 -4.73
C LEU A 62 -29.85 12.75 -4.49
N ARG A 63 -29.88 11.81 -3.54
CA ARG A 63 -31.12 11.10 -3.17
C ARG A 63 -32.21 12.05 -2.66
N GLY A 64 -31.83 13.06 -1.88
CA GLY A 64 -32.77 14.11 -1.45
C GLY A 64 -33.29 14.95 -2.61
N ALA A 65 -32.42 15.36 -3.54
CA ALA A 65 -32.77 16.13 -4.73
C ALA A 65 -33.69 15.35 -5.68
N CYS A 66 -33.43 14.05 -5.88
CA CYS A 66 -34.28 13.16 -6.67
C CYS A 66 -35.68 13.02 -6.06
N LYS A 67 -35.79 12.89 -4.73
CA LYS A 67 -37.09 12.85 -4.03
C LYS A 67 -37.89 14.15 -4.18
N LYS A 68 -37.20 15.29 -4.31
CA LYS A 68 -37.81 16.61 -4.49
C LYS A 68 -38.12 16.94 -5.96
N GLY A 69 -37.67 16.12 -6.92
CA GLY A 69 -37.82 16.39 -8.35
C GLY A 69 -37.06 17.62 -8.86
N SER A 70 -36.08 18.14 -8.11
CA SER A 70 -35.38 19.38 -8.46
C SER A 70 -34.19 19.13 -9.37
N TYR A 71 -34.36 19.39 -10.67
CA TYR A 71 -33.33 19.19 -11.69
C TYR A 71 -32.01 19.93 -11.36
N ASN A 72 -32.09 21.19 -10.93
CA ASN A 72 -30.90 21.98 -10.58
C ASN A 72 -30.14 21.43 -9.36
N GLU A 73 -30.84 20.83 -8.40
CA GLU A 73 -30.19 20.18 -7.24
C GLU A 73 -29.56 18.84 -7.63
N ILE A 74 -30.16 18.12 -8.57
CA ILE A 74 -29.62 16.88 -9.14
C ILE A 74 -28.31 17.16 -9.89
N THR A 75 -28.31 18.15 -10.79
CA THR A 75 -27.11 18.53 -11.56
C THR A 75 -25.96 18.96 -10.65
N LYS A 76 -26.23 19.82 -9.65
CA LYS A 76 -25.21 20.24 -8.67
C LYS A 76 -24.67 19.07 -7.84
N ALA A 77 -25.50 18.10 -7.50
CA ALA A 77 -25.07 16.93 -6.75
C ALA A 77 -24.23 15.97 -7.62
N LEU A 78 -24.55 15.83 -8.91
CA LEU A 78 -23.77 15.06 -9.87
C LEU A 78 -22.41 15.71 -10.15
N ASP A 79 -22.36 17.02 -10.38
CA ASP A 79 -21.11 17.76 -10.57
C ASP A 79 -20.20 17.63 -9.34
N SER A 80 -20.78 17.68 -8.13
CA SER A 80 -20.03 17.48 -6.89
C SER A 80 -19.45 16.05 -6.77
N ILE A 81 -20.18 15.03 -7.23
CA ILE A 81 -19.69 13.63 -7.24
C ILE A 81 -18.59 13.46 -8.29
N LEU A 82 -18.80 14.00 -9.49
CA LEU A 82 -17.85 13.93 -10.59
C LEU A 82 -16.54 14.63 -10.24
N ASN A 83 -16.58 15.85 -9.72
CA ASN A 83 -15.37 16.59 -9.34
C ASN A 83 -14.61 15.90 -8.20
N THR A 84 -15.31 15.40 -7.18
CA THR A 84 -14.67 14.67 -6.07
C THR A 84 -14.06 13.34 -6.53
N SER A 85 -14.70 12.66 -7.48
CA SER A 85 -14.19 11.42 -8.08
C SER A 85 -13.00 11.68 -8.99
N LEU A 86 -13.01 12.78 -9.74
CA LEU A 86 -11.93 13.20 -10.63
C LEU A 86 -10.68 13.56 -9.83
N GLU A 87 -10.83 14.33 -8.74
CA GLU A 87 -9.74 14.68 -7.82
C GLU A 87 -9.10 13.44 -7.19
N ALA A 88 -9.91 12.45 -6.80
CA ALA A 88 -9.43 11.19 -6.22
C ALA A 88 -8.63 10.36 -7.22
N ASN A 89 -9.12 10.26 -8.46
CA ASN A 89 -8.44 9.53 -9.53
C ASN A 89 -7.15 10.24 -9.96
N LEU A 90 -7.17 11.57 -10.08
CA LEU A 90 -5.99 12.37 -10.42
C LEU A 90 -4.89 12.25 -9.36
N ALA A 91 -5.24 12.25 -8.07
CA ALA A 91 -4.27 12.07 -6.99
C ALA A 91 -3.59 10.69 -7.04
N ASN A 92 -4.36 9.63 -7.32
CA ASN A 92 -3.82 8.27 -7.49
C ASN A 92 -2.94 8.15 -8.74
N ASP A 93 -3.34 8.76 -9.84
CA ASP A 93 -2.59 8.73 -11.10
C ASP A 93 -1.27 9.54 -10.99
N ILE A 94 -1.27 10.67 -10.27
CA ILE A 94 -0.04 11.43 -9.95
C ILE A 94 0.89 10.61 -9.06
N GLN A 95 0.35 9.91 -8.05
CA GLN A 95 1.15 9.04 -7.18
C GLN A 95 1.78 7.88 -7.95
N ALA A 96 1.03 7.25 -8.87
CA ALA A 96 1.56 6.20 -9.74
C ALA A 96 2.66 6.73 -10.67
N ALA A 97 2.47 7.92 -11.25
CA ALA A 97 3.50 8.56 -12.09
C ALA A 97 4.76 8.90 -11.29
N GLN A 98 4.62 9.36 -10.04
CA GLN A 98 5.76 9.65 -9.15
C GLN A 98 6.53 8.38 -8.77
N GLN A 99 5.84 7.27 -8.50
CA GLN A 99 6.50 5.99 -8.21
C GLN A 99 7.31 5.46 -9.40
N ILE A 100 6.79 5.61 -10.63
CA ILE A 100 7.50 5.25 -11.85
C ILE A 100 8.74 6.14 -12.04
N LEU A 101 8.62 7.45 -11.80
CA LEU A 101 9.76 8.38 -11.88
C LEU A 101 10.87 8.02 -10.88
N SER A 102 10.53 7.79 -9.61
CA SER A 102 11.51 7.39 -8.59
C SER A 102 12.20 6.07 -8.95
N SER A 103 11.47 5.09 -9.50
CA SER A 103 12.06 3.83 -9.96
C SER A 103 13.02 3.98 -11.15
N ILE A 104 12.85 5.01 -11.98
CA ILE A 104 13.75 5.30 -13.11
C ILE A 104 15.00 6.02 -12.61
N GLU A 105 14.86 6.92 -11.63
CA GLU A 105 15.96 7.69 -11.04
C GLU A 105 16.88 6.84 -10.14
N GLU A 106 16.33 5.89 -9.39
CA GLU A 106 17.09 5.02 -8.48
C GLU A 106 17.89 3.91 -9.20
N ASN A 107 17.61 3.65 -10.48
CA ASN A 107 18.33 2.66 -11.27
C ASN A 107 19.44 3.31 -12.11
N GLU A 108 20.59 3.56 -11.48
CA GLU A 108 21.80 4.09 -12.14
C GLU A 108 22.33 3.18 -13.26
N SER A 109 22.01 1.88 -13.21
CA SER A 109 22.48 0.86 -14.15
C SER A 109 21.73 0.78 -15.47
N LEU A 110 20.63 1.52 -15.64
CA LEU A 110 19.88 1.56 -16.91
C LEU A 110 20.64 2.40 -17.94
N ASP A 111 20.85 1.83 -19.13
CA ASP A 111 21.37 2.58 -20.27
C ASP A 111 20.41 3.72 -20.68
N LEU A 112 20.95 4.69 -21.43
CA LEU A 112 20.22 5.89 -21.82
C LEU A 112 18.98 5.58 -22.69
N GLU A 113 19.05 4.51 -23.49
CA GLU A 113 17.96 4.09 -24.38
C GLU A 113 16.75 3.57 -23.59
N HIS A 114 17.00 2.78 -22.54
CA HIS A 114 15.96 2.30 -21.62
C HIS A 114 15.36 3.43 -20.78
N LYS A 115 16.17 4.41 -20.35
CA LYS A 115 15.65 5.60 -19.64
C LYS A 115 14.70 6.38 -20.55
N ILE A 116 15.09 6.65 -21.80
CA ILE A 116 14.25 7.36 -22.79
C ILE A 116 12.94 6.60 -23.06
N LEU A 117 13.00 5.27 -23.20
CA LEU A 117 11.80 4.46 -23.45
C LEU A 117 10.82 4.49 -22.26
N ASN A 118 11.34 4.46 -21.03
CA ASN A 118 10.54 4.53 -19.80
C ASN A 118 9.92 5.93 -19.61
N TYR A 119 10.65 7.00 -19.92
CA TYR A 119 10.09 8.36 -19.94
C TYR A 119 8.99 8.50 -21.01
N ALA A 120 9.19 7.96 -22.21
CA ALA A 120 8.17 7.97 -23.26
C ALA A 120 6.91 7.17 -22.87
N ALA A 121 7.08 6.03 -22.18
CA ALA A 121 5.98 5.24 -21.66
C ALA A 121 5.21 5.96 -20.55
N LEU A 122 5.91 6.67 -19.65
CA LEU A 122 5.32 7.50 -18.61
C LEU A 122 4.50 8.65 -19.21
N VAL A 123 5.05 9.36 -20.21
CA VAL A 123 4.33 10.43 -20.92
C VAL A 123 3.09 9.86 -21.61
N ALA A 124 3.20 8.71 -22.28
CA ALA A 124 2.05 8.06 -22.91
C ALA A 124 0.99 7.61 -21.87
N PHE A 125 1.42 7.12 -20.71
CA PHE A 125 0.55 6.74 -19.60
C PHE A 125 -0.24 7.93 -19.07
N VAL A 126 0.45 9.04 -18.77
CA VAL A 126 -0.15 10.29 -18.28
C VAL A 126 -1.11 10.88 -19.31
N VAL A 127 -0.71 10.93 -20.59
CA VAL A 127 -1.54 11.49 -21.68
C VAL A 127 -2.80 10.64 -21.94
N ASN A 128 -2.69 9.31 -21.89
CA ASN A 128 -3.82 8.40 -22.10
C ASN A 128 -4.81 8.41 -20.92
N ARG A 129 -4.31 8.51 -19.68
CA ARG A 129 -5.15 8.56 -18.46
C ARG A 129 -5.88 9.88 -18.29
N LEU A 130 -5.25 10.99 -18.66
CA LEU A 130 -5.88 12.31 -18.57
C LEU A 130 -6.90 12.57 -19.71
N GLY A 131 -7.07 11.65 -20.66
CA GLY A 131 -8.13 11.69 -21.66
C GLY A 131 -7.98 12.79 -22.73
N PHE A 132 -6.80 13.41 -22.84
CA PHE A 132 -6.62 14.63 -23.63
C PHE A 132 -6.31 14.42 -25.13
N PHE A 133 -6.18 13.19 -25.65
CA PHE A 133 -5.73 12.99 -27.05
C PHE A 133 -6.35 11.80 -27.80
N PRO A 134 -6.71 11.97 -29.10
CA PRO A 134 -7.09 10.86 -29.96
C PRO A 134 -5.82 10.16 -30.49
N LEU A 135 -5.23 9.28 -29.67
CA LEU A 135 -4.16 8.35 -30.04
C LEU A 135 -4.38 7.67 -31.42
N PRO A 136 -5.61 7.29 -31.82
CA PRO A 136 -5.86 6.71 -33.15
C PRO A 136 -5.48 7.62 -34.33
N THR A 137 -5.55 8.95 -34.17
CA THR A 137 -5.30 9.92 -35.25
C THR A 137 -3.81 10.11 -35.50
N ILE A 138 -3.00 10.11 -34.44
CA ILE A 138 -1.52 10.15 -34.52
C ILE A 138 -1.03 8.84 -35.15
N LEU A 139 -1.54 7.69 -34.68
CA LEU A 139 -1.22 6.39 -35.23
C LEU A 139 -1.64 6.26 -36.71
N LYS A 140 -2.76 6.87 -37.13
CA LYS A 140 -3.20 6.89 -38.53
C LYS A 140 -2.28 7.72 -39.43
N LYS A 141 -1.69 8.81 -38.92
CA LYS A 141 -0.67 9.60 -39.65
C LYS A 141 0.66 8.85 -39.76
N ILE A 142 1.12 8.23 -38.68
CA ILE A 142 2.35 7.41 -38.69
C ILE A 142 2.19 6.18 -39.60
N LYS A 143 1.01 5.55 -39.63
CA LYS A 143 0.70 4.42 -40.53
C LYS A 143 0.69 4.78 -42.02
N ARG A 144 0.60 6.06 -42.41
CA ARG A 144 0.65 6.49 -43.81
C ARG A 144 2.07 6.56 -44.38
N LEU A 145 3.10 6.41 -43.55
CA LEU A 145 4.47 6.25 -44.03
C LEU A 145 4.61 4.90 -44.73
N THR A 146 5.13 4.91 -45.96
CA THR A 146 5.36 3.68 -46.72
C THR A 146 6.45 2.82 -46.05
N PRO A 147 6.45 1.48 -46.22
CA PRO A 147 7.49 0.63 -45.63
C PRO A 147 8.92 1.06 -45.98
N GLN A 148 9.15 1.49 -47.24
CA GLN A 148 10.45 2.01 -47.70
C GLN A 148 10.86 3.31 -46.99
N GLN A 149 9.90 4.17 -46.61
CA GLN A 149 10.17 5.36 -45.79
C GLN A 149 10.46 5.02 -44.34
N ARG A 150 10.00 3.86 -43.85
CA ARG A 150 10.23 3.40 -42.47
C ARG A 150 11.58 2.71 -42.31
N ASP A 151 11.97 1.91 -43.29
CA ASP A 151 13.21 1.12 -43.21
C ASP A 151 14.47 1.98 -43.46
N GLY A 152 14.31 3.18 -44.04
CA GLY A 152 15.39 4.16 -44.23
C GLY A 152 15.40 5.32 -43.23
N MET A 153 14.43 5.40 -42.30
CA MET A 153 14.41 6.44 -41.28
C MET A 153 15.24 6.03 -40.06
N GLY A 154 16.25 6.83 -39.74
CA GLY A 154 16.91 6.76 -38.44
C GLY A 154 15.96 7.12 -37.29
N PRO A 155 16.29 6.74 -36.05
CA PRO A 155 15.45 6.98 -34.87
C PRO A 155 15.10 8.47 -34.66
N GLU A 156 15.97 9.39 -35.06
CA GLU A 156 15.74 10.84 -35.01
C GLU A 156 14.67 11.30 -36.01
N ALA A 157 14.75 10.85 -37.26
CA ALA A 157 13.77 11.18 -38.30
C ALA A 157 12.38 10.61 -37.97
N PHE A 158 12.33 9.47 -37.27
CA PHE A 158 11.08 8.93 -36.74
C PHE A 158 10.52 9.78 -35.60
N LEU A 159 11.38 10.24 -34.68
CA LEU A 159 10.99 11.14 -33.60
C LEU A 159 10.42 12.46 -34.15
N ASP A 160 11.06 13.05 -35.15
CA ASP A 160 10.59 14.26 -35.83
C ASP A 160 9.22 14.07 -36.47
N ALA A 161 8.99 12.93 -37.12
CA ALA A 161 7.68 12.61 -37.70
C ALA A 161 6.56 12.48 -36.64
N VAL A 162 6.90 11.98 -35.45
CA VAL A 162 5.98 11.92 -34.29
C VAL A 162 5.72 13.32 -33.74
N VAL A 163 6.76 14.14 -33.58
CA VAL A 163 6.65 15.52 -33.08
C VAL A 163 5.81 16.38 -34.03
N ASP A 164 6.06 16.32 -35.34
CA ASP A 164 5.27 17.05 -36.34
C ASP A 164 3.82 16.54 -36.42
N ALA A 165 3.56 15.27 -36.12
CA ALA A 165 2.19 14.75 -36.02
C ALA A 165 1.42 15.31 -34.81
N VAL A 166 2.11 15.62 -33.72
CA VAL A 166 1.56 16.15 -32.46
C VAL A 166 1.46 17.69 -32.46
N LYS A 167 2.32 18.37 -33.21
CA LYS A 167 2.44 19.83 -33.31
C LYS A 167 1.13 20.62 -33.55
N PRO A 168 0.18 20.17 -34.41
CA PRO A 168 -1.08 20.89 -34.62
C PRO A 168 -1.96 20.95 -33.36
N PHE A 169 -1.77 20.02 -32.42
CA PHE A 169 -2.55 19.91 -31.21
C PHE A 169 -1.92 20.67 -30.03
N ALA A 170 -0.63 21.04 -30.13
CA ALA A 170 0.07 21.83 -29.14
C ALA A 170 -0.45 23.27 -29.01
N LYS A 171 -1.19 23.79 -30.01
CA LYS A 171 -1.85 25.11 -29.95
C LYS A 171 -2.98 25.20 -28.91
N VAL A 172 -3.47 24.07 -28.39
CA VAL A 172 -4.63 24.01 -27.47
C VAL A 172 -4.20 23.99 -25.99
N LEU A 173 -2.91 23.87 -25.69
CA LEU A 173 -2.38 23.73 -24.33
C LEU A 173 -1.21 24.70 -24.09
N PRO A 174 -1.45 25.92 -23.56
CA PRO A 174 -0.36 26.78 -23.10
C PRO A 174 0.17 26.20 -21.78
N GLY A 175 1.36 25.56 -21.83
CA GLY A 175 2.05 25.07 -20.63
C GLY A 175 2.94 23.83 -20.78
N LEU A 176 2.92 23.14 -21.93
CA LEU A 176 3.69 21.90 -22.14
C LEU A 176 4.85 22.02 -23.15
N MET A 177 5.18 23.24 -23.59
CA MET A 177 6.19 23.53 -24.61
C MET A 177 7.51 24.04 -24.01
N PRO A 178 8.22 23.23 -23.20
CA PRO A 178 9.66 23.21 -23.39
C PRO A 178 10.22 21.79 -23.21
N LEU A 179 9.94 20.89 -24.15
CA LEU A 179 10.66 19.61 -24.29
C LEU A 179 10.98 19.23 -25.74
N PHE A 180 10.73 20.11 -26.72
CA PHE A 180 11.03 19.81 -28.12
C PHE A 180 11.66 21.02 -28.81
N VAL A 181 12.97 20.92 -29.07
CA VAL A 181 13.66 21.80 -30.02
C VAL A 181 14.43 20.93 -31.01
N LYS A 182 14.26 21.26 -32.30
CA LYS A 182 14.90 20.68 -33.48
C LYS A 182 16.43 20.85 -33.44
N GLN A 183 17.16 19.88 -33.97
CA GLN A 183 18.58 20.00 -34.30
C GLN A 183 18.71 20.18 -35.83
N GLN A 184 19.43 21.24 -36.25
CA GLN A 184 19.88 21.42 -37.63
C GLN A 184 21.39 21.15 -37.68
N ASP A 185 21.76 20.22 -38.56
CA ASP A 185 23.02 19.92 -39.22
C ASP A 185 24.37 20.34 -38.56
N GLY A 186 25.21 19.33 -38.30
CA GLY A 186 26.66 19.45 -38.44
C GLY A 186 27.48 19.39 -37.14
N ASP A 187 28.11 18.24 -36.93
CA ASP A 187 29.29 17.93 -36.10
C ASP A 187 29.25 18.11 -34.57
N PHE A 188 29.89 17.13 -33.92
CA PHE A 188 29.95 16.91 -32.48
C PHE A 188 30.64 18.07 -31.73
N GLU A 189 29.92 18.74 -30.84
CA GLU A 189 30.46 19.24 -29.55
C GLU A 189 29.34 19.75 -28.60
N THR A 190 29.33 19.21 -27.37
CA THR A 190 28.69 19.72 -26.14
C THR A 190 27.14 19.79 -26.05
N ILE A 191 26.65 19.43 -24.85
CA ILE A 191 25.25 19.54 -24.38
C ILE A 191 24.66 20.90 -24.82
N PRO A 192 23.45 20.97 -25.41
CA PRO A 192 22.90 22.24 -25.85
C PRO A 192 22.70 23.15 -24.63
N LYS A 193 23.37 24.31 -24.66
CA LYS A 193 23.11 25.40 -23.72
C LYS A 193 21.64 25.80 -23.86
N ALA A 194 20.93 25.88 -22.74
CA ALA A 194 19.56 26.40 -22.69
C ALA A 194 19.47 27.69 -23.51
N ASP A 195 18.47 27.79 -24.39
CA ASP A 195 18.27 29.01 -25.17
C ASP A 195 18.01 30.20 -24.24
N ALA A 196 18.32 31.40 -24.74
CA ALA A 196 18.24 32.62 -23.94
C ALA A 196 16.83 32.83 -23.34
N ALA A 197 15.79 32.40 -24.04
CA ALA A 197 14.41 32.48 -23.59
C ALA A 197 14.09 31.53 -22.43
N SER A 198 14.58 30.29 -22.46
CA SER A 198 14.41 29.32 -21.37
C SER A 198 15.21 29.74 -20.14
N LYS A 199 16.41 30.31 -20.36
CA LYS A 199 17.24 30.86 -19.28
C LYS A 199 16.58 32.09 -18.64
N GLU A 200 16.09 33.03 -19.43
CA GLU A 200 15.40 34.23 -18.95
C GLU A 200 14.12 33.86 -18.16
N TRP A 201 13.33 32.90 -18.66
CA TRP A 201 12.16 32.42 -17.94
C TRP A 201 12.52 31.71 -16.63
N ALA A 202 13.56 30.87 -16.62
CA ALA A 202 14.02 30.21 -15.41
C ALA A 202 14.54 31.22 -14.38
N GLU A 203 15.28 32.24 -14.81
CA GLU A 203 15.76 33.33 -13.96
C GLU A 203 14.59 34.17 -13.42
N GLU A 204 13.59 34.50 -14.23
CA GLU A 204 12.38 35.21 -13.80
C GLU A 204 11.56 34.37 -12.80
N PHE A 205 11.38 33.08 -13.06
CA PHE A 205 10.66 32.17 -12.17
C PHE A 205 11.38 31.97 -10.83
N ILE A 206 12.71 31.82 -10.85
CA ILE A 206 13.55 31.75 -9.66
C ILE A 206 13.41 33.07 -8.88
N HIS A 207 13.59 34.22 -9.55
CA HIS A 207 13.50 35.53 -8.93
C HIS A 207 12.12 35.78 -8.28
N GLU A 208 11.03 35.43 -8.97
CA GLU A 208 9.68 35.61 -8.42
C GLU A 208 9.41 34.66 -7.24
N THR A 209 9.96 33.45 -7.30
CA THR A 209 9.87 32.47 -6.21
C THR A 209 10.66 32.94 -4.99
N GLU A 210 11.89 33.41 -5.18
CA GLU A 210 12.73 34.01 -4.14
C GLU A 210 12.05 35.23 -3.50
N LYS A 211 11.48 36.13 -4.31
CA LYS A 211 10.72 37.28 -3.81
C LYS A 211 9.53 36.86 -2.94
N LYS A 212 8.83 35.76 -3.30
CA LYS A 212 7.73 35.19 -2.50
C LYS A 212 8.24 34.55 -1.20
N ILE A 213 9.40 33.89 -1.24
CA ILE A 213 10.06 33.30 -0.06
C ILE A 213 10.51 34.41 0.89
N ASP A 214 11.21 35.43 0.40
CA ASP A 214 11.71 36.55 1.22
C ASP A 214 10.59 37.38 1.83
N LYS A 215 9.47 37.56 1.11
CA LYS A 215 8.28 38.19 1.68
C LYS A 215 7.70 37.38 2.84
N LYS A 216 7.79 36.04 2.80
CA LYS A 216 7.36 35.18 3.92
C LYS A 216 8.38 35.19 5.04
N ARG A 217 9.68 35.15 4.75
CA ARG A 217 10.77 35.27 5.73
C ARG A 217 10.68 36.57 6.52
N ARG A 218 10.51 37.73 5.85
CA ARG A 218 10.33 39.03 6.52
C ARG A 218 9.11 39.07 7.43
N LYS A 219 8.01 38.44 7.04
CA LYS A 219 6.81 38.33 7.89
C LYS A 219 7.04 37.45 9.12
N LEU A 220 7.76 36.34 8.95
CA LEU A 220 8.13 35.47 10.07
C LEU A 220 9.10 36.19 11.01
N HIS A 221 10.12 36.86 10.48
CA HIS A 221 11.09 37.63 11.26
C HIS A 221 10.43 38.73 12.07
N LYS A 222 9.56 39.53 11.45
CA LYS A 222 8.77 40.56 12.15
C LYS A 222 7.89 39.95 13.25
N ALA A 223 7.26 38.80 13.01
CA ALA A 223 6.48 38.11 14.03
C ALA A 223 7.35 37.59 15.21
N CYS A 224 8.60 37.19 14.94
CA CYS A 224 9.58 36.81 15.95
C CYS A 224 10.07 38.02 16.76
N GLU A 225 10.37 39.15 16.11
CA GLU A 225 10.72 40.42 16.78
C GLU A 225 9.61 40.89 17.71
N GLU A 226 8.35 40.79 17.28
CA GLU A 226 7.16 41.11 18.07
C GLU A 226 6.88 40.09 19.19
N LYS A 227 7.67 39.01 19.29
CA LYS A 227 7.52 37.90 20.24
C LYS A 227 6.09 37.33 20.31
N SER A 228 5.33 37.42 19.22
CA SER A 228 3.92 37.01 19.18
C SER A 228 3.79 35.56 18.73
N VAL A 229 3.60 34.66 19.68
CA VAL A 229 3.43 33.21 19.45
C VAL A 229 2.29 32.92 18.46
N GLU A 230 1.20 33.69 18.51
CA GLU A 230 0.08 33.54 17.59
C GLU A 230 0.46 33.89 16.14
N LEU A 231 1.17 35.00 15.93
CA LEU A 231 1.61 35.43 14.61
C LEU A 231 2.67 34.49 14.01
N ILE A 232 3.57 33.98 14.84
CA ILE A 232 4.56 32.96 14.45
C ILE A 232 3.84 31.69 14.01
N THR A 233 2.91 31.19 14.81
CA THR A 233 2.14 29.96 14.51
C THR A 233 1.33 30.08 13.23
N LYS A 234 0.66 31.23 13.03
CA LYS A 234 -0.13 31.52 11.83
C LYS A 234 0.73 31.64 10.58
N SER A 235 1.94 32.20 10.72
CA SER A 235 2.92 32.32 9.64
C SER A 235 3.49 30.95 9.25
N LEU A 236 3.84 30.11 10.24
CA LEU A 236 4.32 28.74 10.02
C LEU A 236 3.24 27.85 9.39
N LEU A 237 1.98 27.97 9.83
CA LEU A 237 0.85 27.24 9.21
C LEU A 237 0.63 27.63 7.75
N LYS A 238 0.80 28.92 7.40
CA LYS A 238 0.71 29.38 6.02
C LYS A 238 1.89 28.90 5.17
N ILE A 239 3.11 28.84 5.74
CA ILE A 239 4.30 28.30 5.07
C ILE A 239 4.10 26.80 4.80
N LYS A 240 3.63 26.03 5.80
CA LYS A 240 3.37 24.58 5.73
C LYS A 240 2.33 24.18 4.68
N ARG A 241 1.47 25.11 4.27
CA ARG A 241 0.43 24.90 3.23
C ARG A 241 0.89 25.25 1.81
N THR A 242 2.13 25.69 1.60
CA THR A 242 2.63 26.04 0.25
C THR A 242 3.45 24.90 -0.40
N PRO A 243 3.35 24.65 -1.72
CA PRO A 243 3.99 23.51 -2.40
C PRO A 243 5.52 23.55 -2.50
N SER A 244 6.19 24.69 -2.23
CA SER A 244 7.64 24.86 -2.27
C SER A 244 8.34 24.19 -1.07
N ARG A 245 8.15 22.88 -0.97
CA ARG A 245 8.16 22.08 0.27
C ARG A 245 9.55 21.69 0.77
N LEU A 246 10.58 21.60 -0.07
CA LEU A 246 11.85 21.01 0.36
C LEU A 246 12.79 22.01 1.05
N VAL A 247 12.94 23.21 0.47
CA VAL A 247 13.85 24.25 0.99
C VAL A 247 13.27 24.89 2.26
N LEU A 248 11.96 25.18 2.26
CA LEU A 248 11.30 25.79 3.41
C LEU A 248 11.18 24.85 4.62
N VAL A 249 11.15 23.52 4.43
CA VAL A 249 11.12 22.56 5.55
C VAL A 249 12.45 22.52 6.29
N LYS A 250 13.58 22.48 5.57
CA LYS A 250 14.93 22.54 6.18
C LYS A 250 15.16 23.84 6.95
N GLU A 251 14.66 24.96 6.44
CA GLU A 251 14.74 26.26 7.13
C GLU A 251 13.81 26.34 8.34
N VAL A 252 12.62 25.72 8.29
CA VAL A 252 11.72 25.62 9.44
C VAL A 252 12.31 24.74 10.54
N GLU A 253 12.98 23.64 10.18
CA GLU A 253 13.71 22.79 11.12
C GLU A 253 14.88 23.55 11.77
N ALA A 254 15.65 24.31 10.98
CA ALA A 254 16.71 25.17 11.52
C ALA A 254 16.16 26.24 12.48
N ALA A 255 15.05 26.90 12.13
CA ALA A 255 14.39 27.87 13.00
C ALA A 255 13.86 27.23 14.29
N GLN A 256 13.36 25.99 14.25
CA GLN A 256 12.93 25.24 15.44
C GLN A 256 14.10 24.86 16.35
N ILE A 257 15.27 24.55 15.78
CA ILE A 257 16.51 24.31 16.54
C ILE A 257 16.97 25.60 17.23
N ILE A 258 16.95 26.73 16.52
CA ILE A 258 17.29 28.04 17.10
C ILE A 258 16.31 28.42 18.21
N LEU A 259 15.01 28.18 18.03
CA LEU A 259 13.99 28.45 19.06
C LEU A 259 14.20 27.59 20.32
N LYS A 260 14.62 26.33 20.15
CA LYS A 260 14.99 25.44 21.27
C LYS A 260 16.26 25.91 21.98
N ALA A 261 17.28 26.34 21.22
CA ALA A 261 18.52 26.85 21.79
C ALA A 261 18.27 28.15 22.59
N LEU A 262 17.52 29.09 22.03
CA LEU A 262 17.18 30.36 22.69
C LEU A 262 16.25 30.23 23.90
N THR A 263 15.63 29.06 24.10
CA THR A 263 14.78 28.78 25.27
C THR A 263 15.49 27.93 26.33
N GLN A 264 16.71 27.46 26.06
CA GLN A 264 17.51 26.67 27.00
C GLN A 264 18.67 27.47 27.64
N ASP A 265 19.03 28.64 27.10
CA ASP A 265 20.27 29.35 27.42
C ASP A 265 20.19 30.50 28.45
N ASP A 266 19.30 30.38 29.45
CA ASP A 266 19.30 31.30 30.62
C ASP A 266 19.89 30.66 31.89
N SER A 267 20.51 29.47 31.80
CA SER A 267 20.96 28.72 32.99
C SER A 267 22.47 28.56 33.19
N ILE A 268 23.34 29.02 32.27
CA ILE A 268 24.79 28.81 32.42
C ILE A 268 25.62 30.02 31.97
N LEU A 269 25.79 30.99 32.87
CA LEU A 269 26.90 31.94 32.83
C LEU A 269 27.36 32.23 34.26
N ASN A 270 28.48 31.63 34.68
CA ASN A 270 29.46 32.23 35.59
C ASN A 270 30.80 31.47 35.57
N GLU A 271 31.80 32.13 34.96
CA GLU A 271 33.23 32.22 35.33
C GLU A 271 34.18 30.99 35.31
N PRO A 272 35.52 31.17 35.33
CA PRO A 272 36.34 32.02 34.45
C PRO A 272 37.63 31.31 33.95
N LYS A 273 38.41 32.04 33.15
CA LYS A 273 39.61 31.65 32.38
C LYS A 273 40.94 31.62 33.17
N GLU A 274 41.81 30.72 32.70
CA GLU A 274 43.30 30.80 32.55
C GLU A 274 44.24 30.65 33.78
N PRO A 275 45.57 30.40 33.62
CA PRO A 275 46.34 29.84 32.49
C PRO A 275 47.50 28.84 32.84
N ASN A 276 48.04 28.21 31.78
CA ASN A 276 49.46 27.84 31.46
C ASN A 276 50.41 27.16 32.47
N GLY A 277 51.01 26.05 32.02
CA GLY A 277 52.26 25.48 32.54
C GLY A 277 52.73 24.25 31.74
N SER A 278 53.92 24.34 31.17
CA SER A 278 54.62 23.49 30.19
C SER A 278 55.10 22.11 30.68
N GLU A 279 55.21 21.13 29.76
CA GLU A 279 56.45 20.44 29.32
C GLU A 279 56.24 19.00 28.77
N SER A 280 56.35 18.88 27.44
CA SER A 280 57.36 18.06 26.74
C SER A 280 57.62 16.61 27.17
N SER A 281 56.79 15.66 26.71
CA SER A 281 57.19 14.25 26.41
C SER A 281 56.11 13.38 25.73
N SER A 282 54.94 13.91 25.34
CA SER A 282 53.77 13.07 24.94
C SER A 282 53.64 12.70 23.45
N SER A 283 54.65 12.95 22.60
CA SER A 283 54.52 12.78 21.14
C SER A 283 54.44 11.33 20.63
N LEU A 284 54.81 10.31 21.43
CA LEU A 284 54.69 8.89 21.04
C LEU A 284 53.34 8.27 21.44
N ALA A 285 52.62 8.85 22.41
CA ALA A 285 51.26 8.42 22.76
C ALA A 285 50.24 8.79 21.65
N SER A 286 50.42 9.96 21.03
CA SER A 286 49.57 10.48 19.95
C SER A 286 49.53 9.60 18.69
N LEU A 287 50.66 9.00 18.29
CA LEU A 287 50.73 8.10 17.13
C LEU A 287 50.05 6.74 17.38
N ASN A 288 50.08 6.24 18.62
CA ASN A 288 49.37 5.01 18.98
C ASN A 288 47.85 5.23 19.03
N GLU A 289 47.39 6.39 19.50
CA GLU A 289 45.97 6.73 19.51
C GLU A 289 45.38 6.86 18.10
N SER A 290 46.13 7.45 17.16
CA SER A 290 45.71 7.57 15.76
C SER A 290 45.52 6.21 15.08
N LYS A 291 46.44 5.26 15.32
CA LYS A 291 46.35 3.90 14.76
C LYS A 291 45.20 3.10 15.36
N VAL A 292 44.91 3.30 16.65
CA VAL A 292 43.76 2.67 17.32
C VAL A 292 42.43 3.22 16.80
N MET A 293 42.35 4.53 16.52
CA MET A 293 41.16 5.15 15.93
C MET A 293 40.89 4.65 14.50
N SER A 294 41.93 4.55 13.66
CA SER A 294 41.80 4.08 12.28
C SER A 294 41.32 2.62 12.20
N ASN A 295 41.79 1.74 13.09
CA ASN A 295 41.32 0.36 13.17
C ASN A 295 39.86 0.24 13.65
N LYS A 296 39.39 1.18 14.49
CA LYS A 296 37.99 1.19 14.93
C LYS A 296 37.04 1.62 13.82
N ILE A 297 37.42 2.60 13.01
CA ILE A 297 36.59 3.12 11.91
C ILE A 297 36.41 2.03 10.84
N THR A 298 37.50 1.36 10.44
CA THR A 298 37.46 0.26 9.47
C THR A 298 36.57 -0.90 9.93
N ALA A 299 36.62 -1.27 11.22
CA ALA A 299 35.75 -2.31 11.77
C ALA A 299 34.26 -1.96 11.76
N ILE A 300 33.91 -0.67 11.94
CA ILE A 300 32.51 -0.21 11.88
C ILE A 300 31.99 -0.23 10.45
N GLU A 301 32.78 0.26 9.50
CA GLU A 301 32.44 0.23 8.07
C GLU A 301 32.25 -1.21 7.58
N GLU A 302 33.18 -2.10 7.93
CA GLU A 302 33.11 -3.52 7.60
C GLU A 302 31.82 -4.16 8.14
N LYS A 303 31.45 -3.88 9.39
CA LYS A 303 30.21 -4.37 9.99
C LYS A 303 28.96 -3.88 9.24
N ASN A 304 28.94 -2.60 8.85
CA ASN A 304 27.81 -2.02 8.11
C ASN A 304 27.68 -2.65 6.71
N VAL A 305 28.80 -2.86 6.01
CA VAL A 305 28.80 -3.49 4.69
C VAL A 305 28.33 -4.95 4.76
N VAL A 306 28.80 -5.71 5.75
CA VAL A 306 28.32 -7.08 5.99
C VAL A 306 26.83 -7.10 6.32
N GLN A 307 26.34 -6.18 7.16
CA GLN A 307 24.93 -6.11 7.54
C GLN A 307 24.02 -5.76 6.34
N ALA A 308 24.45 -4.83 5.49
CA ALA A 308 23.74 -4.48 4.26
C ALA A 308 23.65 -5.68 3.31
N ALA A 309 24.75 -6.43 3.14
CA ALA A 309 24.76 -7.63 2.31
C ALA A 309 23.90 -8.75 2.90
N VAL A 310 23.91 -8.95 4.22
CA VAL A 310 23.02 -9.91 4.90
C VAL A 310 21.57 -9.58 4.57
N HIS A 311 21.15 -8.32 4.69
CA HIS A 311 19.79 -7.92 4.38
C HIS A 311 19.45 -8.20 2.91
N LYS A 312 20.31 -7.76 1.97
CA LYS A 312 20.15 -8.00 0.54
C LYS A 312 19.99 -9.49 0.20
N PHE A 313 20.91 -10.33 0.65
CA PHE A 313 20.89 -11.76 0.34
C PHE A 313 19.77 -12.52 1.06
N THR A 314 19.35 -12.08 2.25
CA THR A 314 18.17 -12.62 2.92
C THR A 314 16.90 -12.36 2.11
N THR A 315 16.71 -11.14 1.62
CA THR A 315 15.56 -10.79 0.77
C THR A 315 15.56 -11.59 -0.53
N ILE A 316 16.71 -11.68 -1.22
CA ILE A 316 16.85 -12.46 -2.45
C ILE A 316 16.57 -13.95 -2.18
N ALA A 317 17.08 -14.50 -1.08
CA ALA A 317 16.85 -15.89 -0.71
C ALA A 317 15.36 -16.16 -0.51
N LEU A 318 14.64 -15.31 0.23
CA LEU A 318 13.20 -15.49 0.48
C LEU A 318 12.39 -15.44 -0.82
N MET A 319 12.66 -14.48 -1.70
CA MET A 319 11.99 -14.39 -3.00
C MET A 319 12.28 -15.61 -3.88
N CYS A 320 13.53 -16.08 -3.91
CA CYS A 320 13.90 -17.28 -4.66
C CYS A 320 13.19 -18.52 -4.08
N LEU A 321 13.07 -18.59 -2.75
CA LEU A 321 12.49 -19.72 -2.05
C LEU A 321 10.97 -19.87 -2.21
N GLU A 322 10.27 -18.82 -2.65
CA GLU A 322 8.86 -18.89 -3.05
C GLU A 322 8.65 -19.76 -4.31
N THR A 323 9.67 -19.84 -5.17
CA THR A 323 9.59 -20.55 -6.46
C THR A 323 10.47 -21.80 -6.52
N ASN A 324 11.59 -21.80 -5.80
CA ASN A 324 12.55 -22.89 -5.75
C ASN A 324 12.69 -23.40 -4.31
N PRO A 325 12.75 -24.72 -4.06
CA PRO A 325 12.83 -25.23 -2.69
C PRO A 325 14.17 -24.93 -1.98
N LEU A 326 15.20 -24.51 -2.73
CA LEU A 326 16.56 -24.32 -2.23
C LEU A 326 17.18 -23.04 -2.81
N TYR A 327 17.92 -22.31 -1.97
CA TYR A 327 18.76 -21.18 -2.36
C TYR A 327 20.24 -21.51 -2.07
N PRO A 328 21.03 -21.89 -3.11
CA PRO A 328 22.42 -22.28 -2.95
C PRO A 328 23.32 -21.15 -2.44
N VAL A 329 24.25 -21.46 -1.52
CA VAL A 329 25.29 -20.50 -1.09
C VAL A 329 26.23 -20.11 -2.25
N ALA A 330 26.32 -20.97 -3.27
CA ALA A 330 27.05 -20.67 -4.50
C ALA A 330 26.53 -19.42 -5.22
N ASP A 331 25.23 -19.11 -5.11
CA ASP A 331 24.64 -17.92 -5.71
C ASP A 331 25.02 -16.65 -4.95
N ILE A 332 25.11 -16.72 -3.62
CA ILE A 332 25.67 -15.62 -2.81
C ILE A 332 27.11 -15.38 -3.24
N MET A 333 27.90 -16.46 -3.36
CA MET A 333 29.29 -16.39 -3.79
C MET A 333 29.43 -15.83 -5.21
N SER A 334 28.55 -16.18 -6.15
CA SER A 334 28.59 -15.67 -7.53
C SER A 334 28.25 -14.19 -7.61
N GLN A 335 27.26 -13.73 -6.83
CA GLN A 335 26.81 -12.34 -6.79
C GLN A 335 27.77 -11.41 -6.03
N THR A 336 28.57 -11.92 -5.10
CA THR A 336 29.61 -11.13 -4.42
C THR A 336 30.90 -10.99 -5.21
N LYS A 337 31.01 -11.58 -6.42
CA LYS A 337 32.21 -11.44 -7.27
C LYS A 337 32.58 -9.99 -7.58
N THR A 338 31.57 -9.13 -7.72
CA THR A 338 31.74 -7.72 -8.07
C THR A 338 31.80 -6.80 -6.84
N SER A 339 31.49 -7.32 -5.65
CA SER A 339 31.54 -6.57 -4.40
C SER A 339 32.90 -6.78 -3.75
N SER A 340 33.93 -6.08 -4.25
CA SER A 340 35.21 -6.00 -3.54
C SER A 340 35.02 -5.07 -2.34
N VAL A 341 34.91 -5.64 -1.15
CA VAL A 341 35.15 -4.91 0.08
C VAL A 341 36.66 -4.94 0.29
N ASP A 342 37.34 -3.81 0.10
CA ASP A 342 38.81 -3.75 0.01
C ASP A 342 39.55 -4.37 1.21
N THR A 343 38.87 -4.51 2.35
CA THR A 343 39.44 -5.02 3.60
C THR A 343 39.20 -6.51 3.85
N LEU A 344 38.27 -7.16 3.13
CA LEU A 344 37.87 -8.54 3.41
C LEU A 344 38.09 -9.45 2.20
N PHE A 345 38.69 -10.61 2.43
CA PHE A 345 38.70 -11.67 1.44
C PHE A 345 37.26 -12.12 1.16
N ARG A 346 36.96 -12.35 -0.13
CA ARG A 346 35.62 -12.72 -0.60
C ARG A 346 35.02 -13.91 0.15
N ASP A 347 35.83 -14.94 0.41
CA ASP A 347 35.36 -16.13 1.13
C ASP A 347 35.00 -15.84 2.58
N GLU A 348 35.75 -14.96 3.24
CA GLU A 348 35.47 -14.52 4.60
C GLU A 348 34.20 -13.66 4.65
N PHE A 349 34.02 -12.76 3.69
CA PHE A 349 32.82 -11.95 3.55
C PHE A 349 31.57 -12.83 3.37
N VAL A 350 31.60 -13.78 2.43
CA VAL A 350 30.49 -14.71 2.20
C VAL A 350 30.24 -15.58 3.44
N ALA A 351 31.27 -16.05 4.12
CA ALA A 351 31.12 -16.81 5.35
C ALA A 351 30.38 -16.00 6.44
N ARG A 352 30.73 -14.73 6.64
CA ARG A 352 30.05 -13.85 7.60
C ARG A 352 28.59 -13.59 7.21
N VAL A 353 28.32 -13.34 5.93
CA VAL A 353 26.93 -13.20 5.42
C VAL A 353 26.12 -14.46 5.70
N VAL A 354 26.65 -15.63 5.37
CA VAL A 354 25.99 -16.93 5.61
C VAL A 354 25.75 -17.18 7.10
N VAL A 355 26.73 -16.87 7.97
CA VAL A 355 26.59 -17.00 9.43
C VAL A 355 25.48 -16.11 9.98
N HIS A 356 25.32 -14.90 9.45
CA HIS A 356 24.24 -14.01 9.86
C HIS A 356 22.88 -14.39 9.27
N MET A 357 22.83 -14.85 8.01
CA MET A 357 21.60 -15.38 7.40
C MET A 357 21.05 -16.60 8.17
N LYS A 358 21.93 -17.46 8.72
CA LYS A 358 21.53 -18.58 9.59
C LYS A 358 20.77 -18.16 10.84
N LYS A 359 20.84 -16.88 11.25
CA LYS A 359 20.11 -16.35 12.41
C LYS A 359 18.68 -15.94 12.05
N ASP A 360 18.33 -15.82 10.76
CA ASP A 360 16.95 -15.55 10.35
C ASP A 360 16.08 -16.79 10.59
N ARG A 361 15.06 -16.65 11.43
CA ARG A 361 14.13 -17.72 11.81
C ARG A 361 13.37 -18.34 10.63
N ARG A 362 13.23 -17.61 9.52
CA ARG A 362 12.54 -18.03 8.30
C ARG A 362 13.42 -18.89 7.40
N LEU A 363 14.73 -18.85 7.58
CA LEU A 363 15.68 -19.62 6.78
C LEU A 363 16.22 -20.80 7.59
N LYS A 364 16.20 -21.98 6.99
CA LYS A 364 16.84 -23.18 7.52
C LYS A 364 18.06 -23.50 6.65
N TYR A 365 19.23 -23.53 7.27
CA TYR A 365 20.46 -23.88 6.57
C TYR A 365 20.60 -25.40 6.50
N ILE A 366 20.77 -25.92 5.30
CA ILE A 366 20.92 -27.35 5.03
C ILE A 366 22.12 -27.61 4.11
N LYS A 367 22.59 -28.86 4.11
CA LYS A 367 23.48 -29.36 3.07
C LYS A 367 22.64 -30.23 2.14
N ASP A 368 22.73 -29.98 0.84
CA ASP A 368 22.08 -30.82 -0.16
C ASP A 368 22.68 -32.24 -0.18
N PRO A 369 22.08 -33.20 -0.90
CA PRO A 369 22.63 -34.55 -1.03
C PRO A 369 24.05 -34.61 -1.62
N HIS A 370 24.51 -33.55 -2.28
CA HIS A 370 25.85 -33.39 -2.83
C HIS A 370 26.81 -32.68 -1.86
N GLY A 371 26.40 -32.42 -0.62
CA GLY A 371 27.19 -31.74 0.40
C GLY A 371 27.32 -30.22 0.21
N ARG A 372 26.61 -29.63 -0.76
CA ARG A 372 26.62 -28.18 -1.02
C ARG A 372 25.71 -27.47 -0.02
N ALA A 373 26.18 -26.33 0.47
CA ALA A 373 25.42 -25.50 1.38
C ALA A 373 24.28 -24.78 0.66
N ALA A 374 23.07 -24.84 1.22
CA ALA A 374 21.90 -24.11 0.73
C ALA A 374 21.02 -23.65 1.91
N PHE A 375 20.19 -22.65 1.64
CA PHE A 375 19.09 -22.27 2.51
C PHE A 375 17.78 -22.84 1.96
N MET A 376 16.86 -23.18 2.85
CA MET A 376 15.47 -23.51 2.53
C MET A 376 14.53 -22.73 3.44
N LEU A 377 13.26 -22.58 3.07
CA LEU A 377 12.26 -22.02 3.97
C LEU A 377 12.14 -22.92 5.20
N SER A 378 12.25 -22.33 6.37
CA SER A 378 12.01 -23.01 7.63
C SER A 378 10.54 -23.39 7.68
N ASP A 379 10.23 -24.67 7.84
CA ASP A 379 8.86 -25.20 7.99
C ASP A 379 8.06 -24.51 9.11
N LYS A 380 8.72 -23.70 9.94
CA LYS A 380 8.12 -22.89 11.01
C LYS A 380 7.28 -21.70 10.53
N GLU A 381 7.37 -21.25 9.27
CA GLU A 381 6.33 -20.37 8.71
C GLU A 381 5.00 -21.09 8.49
N GLY A 382 4.99 -22.43 8.55
CA GLY A 382 3.76 -23.20 8.69
C GLY A 382 2.97 -22.80 9.93
N ILE A 383 3.58 -22.33 11.04
CA ILE A 383 2.80 -22.05 12.26
C ILE A 383 2.05 -20.71 12.17
N GLU A 384 2.68 -19.66 11.65
CA GLU A 384 2.01 -18.36 11.49
C GLU A 384 1.07 -18.33 10.27
N SER A 385 1.45 -18.99 9.17
CA SER A 385 0.55 -19.24 8.03
C SER A 385 -0.66 -20.07 8.44
N ASN A 386 -0.45 -21.19 9.15
CA ASN A 386 -1.56 -22.02 9.60
C ASN A 386 -2.48 -21.25 10.55
N ASN A 387 -1.96 -20.36 11.41
CA ASN A 387 -2.85 -19.53 12.25
C ASN A 387 -3.69 -18.56 11.42
N ALA A 388 -3.14 -17.94 10.37
CA ALA A 388 -3.91 -17.08 9.48
C ALA A 388 -4.95 -17.87 8.68
N VAL A 389 -4.57 -19.05 8.17
CA VAL A 389 -5.47 -19.99 7.47
C VAL A 389 -6.59 -20.43 8.41
N GLU A 390 -6.24 -20.86 9.62
CA GLU A 390 -7.14 -21.32 10.67
C GLU A 390 -8.14 -20.22 11.07
N THR A 391 -7.64 -19.00 11.25
CA THR A 391 -8.47 -17.83 11.58
C THR A 391 -9.44 -17.51 10.44
N ALA A 392 -8.99 -17.56 9.19
CA ALA A 392 -9.84 -17.32 8.03
C ALA A 392 -10.91 -18.41 7.86
N ILE A 393 -10.55 -19.69 8.04
CA ILE A 393 -11.52 -20.79 8.02
C ILE A 393 -12.53 -20.62 9.15
N GLN A 394 -12.08 -20.34 10.38
CA GLN A 394 -12.96 -20.18 11.54
C GLN A 394 -13.93 -19.00 11.40
N ALA A 395 -13.48 -17.88 10.83
CA ALA A 395 -14.33 -16.74 10.51
C ALA A 395 -15.44 -17.15 9.52
N GLN A 396 -15.11 -17.88 8.46
CA GLN A 396 -16.11 -18.34 7.48
C GLN A 396 -17.05 -19.39 8.06
N VAL A 397 -16.55 -20.34 8.86
CA VAL A 397 -17.39 -21.33 9.57
C VAL A 397 -18.42 -20.62 10.43
N THR A 398 -18.04 -19.56 11.14
CA THR A 398 -18.95 -18.78 11.98
C THR A 398 -20.06 -18.11 11.14
N ILE A 399 -19.67 -17.47 10.03
CA ILE A 399 -20.61 -16.81 9.10
C ILE A 399 -21.59 -17.83 8.49
N PHE A 400 -21.08 -18.93 7.92
CA PHE A 400 -21.92 -19.94 7.27
C PHE A 400 -22.77 -20.74 8.25
N THR A 401 -22.27 -20.98 9.47
CA THR A 401 -23.09 -21.57 10.55
C THR A 401 -24.27 -20.68 10.89
N ALA A 402 -24.03 -19.37 11.09
CA ALA A 402 -25.11 -18.42 11.40
C ALA A 402 -26.14 -18.33 10.25
N TYR A 403 -25.67 -18.28 9.00
CA TYR A 403 -26.57 -18.31 7.84
C TYR A 403 -27.35 -19.62 7.74
N ALA A 404 -26.70 -20.76 7.92
CA ALA A 404 -27.33 -22.06 7.88
C ALA A 404 -28.43 -22.18 8.93
N LEU A 405 -28.19 -21.79 10.19
CA LEU A 405 -29.20 -21.81 11.25
C LEU A 405 -30.42 -20.96 10.89
N LYS A 406 -30.20 -19.69 10.48
CA LYS A 406 -31.27 -18.77 10.10
C LYS A 406 -32.08 -19.26 8.89
N THR A 407 -31.42 -19.92 7.94
CA THR A 407 -32.08 -20.49 6.77
C THR A 407 -32.85 -21.75 7.16
N LEU A 408 -32.29 -22.60 8.02
CA LEU A 408 -32.91 -23.86 8.46
C LEU A 408 -34.15 -23.67 9.34
N GLU A 409 -34.35 -22.48 9.91
CA GLU A 409 -35.62 -22.09 10.54
C GLU A 409 -36.79 -22.02 9.54
N LYS A 410 -36.49 -21.81 8.25
CA LYS A 410 -37.49 -21.58 7.20
C LYS A 410 -37.57 -22.70 6.18
N ILE A 411 -36.46 -23.39 5.94
CA ILE A 411 -36.36 -24.47 4.97
C ILE A 411 -35.70 -25.69 5.61
N GLN A 412 -36.02 -26.88 5.13
CA GLN A 412 -35.54 -28.12 5.75
C GLN A 412 -34.04 -28.40 5.54
N TYR A 413 -33.45 -27.88 4.46
CA TYR A 413 -32.07 -28.19 4.05
C TYR A 413 -31.28 -26.93 3.71
N TYR A 414 -30.04 -26.86 4.16
CA TYR A 414 -29.05 -25.87 3.75
C TYR A 414 -27.95 -26.54 2.92
N HIS A 415 -28.01 -26.41 1.60
CA HIS A 415 -27.11 -27.11 0.68
C HIS A 415 -25.68 -26.57 0.72
N VAL A 416 -24.70 -27.46 0.61
CA VAL A 416 -23.26 -27.11 0.50
C VAL A 416 -23.00 -26.24 -0.74
N ALA A 417 -23.80 -26.37 -1.79
CA ALA A 417 -23.75 -25.50 -2.97
C ALA A 417 -23.89 -24.00 -2.65
N ASN A 418 -24.62 -23.64 -1.57
CA ASN A 418 -24.73 -22.25 -1.13
C ASN A 418 -23.38 -21.70 -0.64
N ILE A 419 -22.58 -22.53 0.04
CA ILE A 419 -21.23 -22.19 0.49
C ILE A 419 -20.31 -22.00 -0.73
N HIS A 420 -20.38 -22.92 -1.70
CA HIS A 420 -19.62 -22.81 -2.96
C HIS A 420 -19.95 -21.54 -3.75
N GLY A 421 -21.22 -21.14 -3.78
CA GLY A 421 -21.68 -19.95 -4.48
C GLY A 421 -21.27 -18.64 -3.81
N GLN A 422 -21.19 -18.62 -2.48
CA GLN A 422 -20.79 -17.42 -1.73
C GLN A 422 -19.27 -17.22 -1.67
N ILE A 423 -18.49 -18.30 -1.59
CA ILE A 423 -17.02 -18.22 -1.65
C ILE A 423 -16.59 -18.10 -3.12
N LYS A 424 -16.35 -16.87 -3.59
CA LYS A 424 -15.91 -16.63 -4.99
C LYS A 424 -14.44 -16.98 -5.19
N THR A 425 -13.59 -16.62 -4.23
CA THR A 425 -12.15 -16.85 -4.23
C THR A 425 -11.71 -17.36 -2.86
N SER A 426 -10.64 -18.15 -2.80
CA SER A 426 -10.04 -18.52 -1.52
C SER A 426 -9.56 -17.25 -0.80
N PRO A 427 -9.97 -17.00 0.45
CA PRO A 427 -9.49 -15.85 1.21
C PRO A 427 -8.04 -16.03 1.69
N VAL A 428 -7.48 -17.24 1.56
CA VAL A 428 -6.15 -17.59 2.03
C VAL A 428 -5.24 -17.88 0.84
N GLY A 429 -4.15 -17.11 0.71
CA GLY A 429 -3.16 -17.30 -0.33
C GLY A 429 -2.54 -18.71 -0.26
N GLY A 430 -2.44 -19.39 -1.40
CA GLY A 430 -1.83 -20.72 -1.51
C GLY A 430 -2.79 -21.91 -1.31
N MET A 431 -3.98 -21.70 -0.75
CA MET A 431 -5.00 -22.77 -0.64
C MET A 431 -5.98 -22.70 -1.81
N LYS A 432 -6.25 -23.86 -2.45
CA LYS A 432 -7.28 -23.94 -3.51
C LYS A 432 -8.66 -23.66 -2.91
N LYS A 433 -9.56 -23.08 -3.72
CA LYS A 433 -10.91 -22.73 -3.29
C LYS A 433 -11.66 -23.96 -2.77
N GLU A 434 -11.51 -25.09 -3.44
CA GLU A 434 -12.18 -26.35 -3.14
C GLU A 434 -11.72 -26.91 -1.79
N ASP A 435 -10.41 -26.87 -1.52
CA ASP A 435 -9.82 -27.31 -0.26
C ASP A 435 -10.29 -26.42 0.90
N PHE A 436 -10.38 -25.10 0.67
CA PHE A 436 -10.88 -24.16 1.66
C PHE A 436 -12.37 -24.42 1.99
N ILE A 437 -13.20 -24.64 0.98
CA ILE A 437 -14.62 -24.98 1.17
C ILE A 437 -14.77 -26.31 1.90
N ALA A 438 -13.99 -27.33 1.55
CA ALA A 438 -13.99 -28.61 2.24
C ALA A 438 -13.68 -28.43 3.74
N CYS A 439 -12.65 -27.63 4.08
CA CYS A 439 -12.32 -27.33 5.47
C CYS A 439 -13.45 -26.62 6.23
N VAL A 440 -14.12 -25.65 5.59
CA VAL A 440 -15.29 -24.97 6.18
C VAL A 440 -16.43 -25.95 6.43
N VAL A 441 -16.76 -26.78 5.43
CA VAL A 441 -17.82 -27.79 5.52
C VAL A 441 -17.52 -28.81 6.61
N ASP A 442 -16.28 -29.32 6.68
CA ASP A 442 -15.88 -30.31 7.68
C ASP A 442 -15.96 -29.77 9.11
N ARG A 443 -15.63 -28.49 9.32
CA ARG A 443 -15.82 -27.85 10.63
C ARG A 443 -17.27 -27.59 10.95
N MET A 444 -18.09 -27.22 9.97
CA MET A 444 -19.52 -27.10 10.17
C MET A 444 -20.16 -28.43 10.57
N LYS A 445 -19.67 -29.59 10.05
CA LYS A 445 -20.13 -30.92 10.49
C LYS A 445 -19.88 -31.20 11.98
N LEU A 446 -18.90 -30.55 12.60
CA LEU A 446 -18.62 -30.69 14.04
C LEU A 446 -19.64 -29.94 14.91
N ASN A 447 -20.45 -29.04 14.34
CA ASN A 447 -21.48 -28.34 15.08
C ASN A 447 -22.66 -29.27 15.38
N LYS A 448 -22.89 -29.54 16.67
CA LYS A 448 -23.96 -30.43 17.18
C LYS A 448 -25.38 -30.01 16.78
N GLN A 449 -25.58 -28.77 16.35
CA GLN A 449 -26.89 -28.29 15.89
C GLN A 449 -27.22 -28.77 14.47
N PHE A 450 -26.24 -29.25 13.71
CA PHE A 450 -26.43 -29.74 12.36
C PHE A 450 -26.29 -31.26 12.28
N ASN A 451 -27.16 -31.88 11.49
CA ASN A 451 -26.96 -33.19 10.91
C ASN A 451 -26.58 -33.01 9.44
N TYR A 452 -25.40 -33.52 9.05
CA TYR A 452 -24.97 -33.52 7.66
C TYR A 452 -25.54 -34.73 6.94
N THR A 453 -26.37 -34.51 5.92
CA THR A 453 -27.08 -35.57 5.19
C THR A 453 -27.07 -35.29 3.69
N MET A 454 -27.50 -36.28 2.90
CA MET A 454 -27.89 -36.03 1.51
C MET A 454 -29.35 -35.59 1.48
N ASP A 455 -29.68 -34.60 0.64
CA ASP A 455 -31.05 -34.25 0.34
C ASP A 455 -31.73 -35.36 -0.50
N PRO A 456 -33.05 -35.31 -0.76
CA PRO A 456 -33.74 -36.28 -1.62
C PRO A 456 -33.23 -36.34 -3.08
N ARG A 457 -32.39 -35.39 -3.49
CA ARG A 457 -31.78 -35.31 -4.83
C ARG A 457 -30.33 -35.80 -4.83
N GLY A 458 -29.81 -36.29 -3.71
CA GLY A 458 -28.43 -36.77 -3.56
C GLY A 458 -27.37 -35.67 -3.37
N ASN A 459 -27.78 -34.42 -3.12
CA ASN A 459 -26.85 -33.32 -2.87
C ASN A 459 -26.54 -33.19 -1.38
N PRO A 460 -25.27 -32.90 -1.02
CA PRO A 460 -24.88 -32.71 0.37
C PRO A 460 -25.53 -31.45 0.97
N ALA A 461 -26.14 -31.60 2.13
CA ALA A 461 -26.83 -30.54 2.85
C ALA A 461 -26.72 -30.70 4.37
N PHE A 462 -26.91 -29.59 5.08
CA PHE A 462 -27.10 -29.58 6.52
C PHE A 462 -28.60 -29.52 6.84
N LYS A 463 -29.03 -30.23 7.89
CA LYS A 463 -30.37 -30.20 8.47
C LYS A 463 -30.25 -29.92 9.98
N LEU A 464 -31.22 -29.26 10.60
CA LEU A 464 -31.24 -29.08 12.06
C LEU A 464 -31.36 -30.44 12.76
N ALA A 465 -30.46 -30.71 13.71
CA ALA A 465 -30.38 -31.99 14.42
C ALA A 465 -31.65 -32.28 15.24
N SER A 466 -32.24 -31.23 15.81
CA SER A 466 -33.51 -31.29 16.53
C SER A 466 -34.56 -30.46 15.80
N PHE A 467 -34.86 -30.81 14.54
CA PHE A 467 -36.09 -30.31 13.95
C PHE A 467 -37.24 -31.01 14.67
N LYS A 468 -37.73 -30.41 15.76
CA LYS A 468 -39.05 -30.76 16.28
C LYS A 468 -39.99 -30.44 15.13
N SER A 469 -40.41 -31.45 14.39
CA SER A 469 -41.42 -31.31 13.35
C SER A 469 -42.63 -30.72 14.03
N THR A 470 -42.81 -29.41 13.88
CA THR A 470 -44.04 -28.70 14.25
C THR A 470 -45.11 -29.04 13.22
N GLU A 471 -45.36 -30.33 13.04
CA GLU A 471 -46.37 -30.89 12.15
C GLU A 471 -47.05 -32.03 12.92
N SER A 472 -48.05 -31.66 13.72
CA SER A 472 -49.37 -32.31 13.79
C SER A 472 -50.11 -31.91 15.07
N SER A 473 -50.96 -30.89 15.01
CA SER A 473 -52.26 -30.88 15.69
C SER A 473 -53.00 -29.60 15.33
N GLN A 474 -53.59 -29.58 14.13
CA GLN A 474 -54.89 -28.99 13.81
C GLN A 474 -55.09 -29.16 12.31
N PHE A 475 -56.24 -29.70 11.91
CA PHE A 475 -56.64 -30.11 10.56
C PHE A 475 -56.26 -31.53 10.12
N ALA A 476 -56.82 -32.54 10.78
CA ALA A 476 -57.32 -33.75 10.12
C ALA A 476 -58.17 -34.58 11.09
N ASP A 477 -59.37 -34.10 11.42
CA ASP A 477 -60.51 -34.97 11.76
C ASP A 477 -61.80 -34.14 11.83
N SER A 478 -62.50 -34.03 10.70
CA SER A 478 -63.93 -33.70 10.67
C SER A 478 -64.48 -33.85 9.25
N LEU A 479 -64.74 -35.09 8.82
CA LEU A 479 -65.89 -35.41 7.96
C LEU A 479 -66.16 -36.93 7.95
N LEU A 480 -67.01 -37.42 8.84
CA LEU A 480 -68.31 -38.05 8.55
C LEU A 480 -68.89 -38.79 9.78
N ASP A 481 -70.21 -38.63 9.89
CA ASP A 481 -71.22 -39.42 10.62
C ASP A 481 -71.49 -39.25 12.13
N SER A 482 -72.62 -38.57 12.36
CA SER A 482 -73.79 -39.07 13.11
C SER A 482 -73.91 -38.83 14.63
N GLU A 483 -74.95 -38.03 14.91
CA GLU A 483 -75.98 -38.19 15.95
C GLU A 483 -75.67 -38.00 17.45
N GLU A 484 -76.44 -37.07 18.01
CA GLU A 484 -77.02 -37.04 19.36
C GLU A 484 -76.10 -37.17 20.58
N ARG A 485 -75.91 -36.05 21.30
CA ARG A 485 -76.58 -35.82 22.61
C ARG A 485 -76.22 -34.48 23.24
N LYS A 486 -77.23 -33.94 23.93
CA LYS A 486 -77.28 -32.74 24.76
C LYS A 486 -76.26 -32.74 25.90
N GLY A 487 -75.79 -31.55 26.30
CA GLY A 487 -75.21 -31.33 27.63
C GLY A 487 -74.40 -30.05 27.76
N CYS A 488 -75.02 -28.99 28.28
CA CYS A 488 -74.35 -27.78 28.76
C CYS A 488 -73.34 -28.09 29.89
N HIS A 489 -72.20 -27.39 29.94
CA HIS A 489 -71.84 -26.47 31.03
C HIS A 489 -70.41 -25.87 30.87
N SER A 490 -70.37 -24.54 30.98
CA SER A 490 -69.36 -23.66 31.59
C SER A 490 -67.87 -23.78 31.27
N ALA A 491 -67.42 -22.82 30.46
CA ALA A 491 -66.26 -21.93 30.61
C ALA A 491 -65.17 -22.25 31.65
N GLU A 492 -63.95 -22.51 31.15
CA GLU A 492 -62.69 -22.16 31.80
C GLU A 492 -61.66 -21.76 30.73
N ALA A 493 -61.04 -20.60 30.91
CA ALA A 493 -60.09 -19.99 29.97
C ALA A 493 -58.65 -20.46 30.26
N PRO A 494 -57.83 -20.82 29.25
CA PRO A 494 -56.41 -21.05 29.47
C PRO A 494 -55.54 -19.88 29.00
N ASN A 495 -54.95 -19.22 30.00
CA ASN A 495 -53.61 -18.61 30.05
C ASN A 495 -52.87 -18.32 28.73
N ALA A 496 -52.95 -17.07 28.30
CA ALA A 496 -51.93 -16.44 27.46
C ALA A 496 -50.76 -15.94 28.33
N SER A 497 -49.70 -16.74 28.50
CA SER A 497 -48.46 -16.26 29.16
C SER A 497 -47.27 -17.18 28.88
N VAL A 498 -46.77 -17.21 27.64
CA VAL A 498 -45.45 -17.82 27.33
C VAL A 498 -44.57 -16.89 26.46
N GLY A 499 -45.15 -15.84 25.84
CA GLY A 499 -44.40 -14.87 25.03
C GLY A 499 -43.64 -13.79 25.83
N SER A 500 -43.96 -13.59 27.12
CA SER A 500 -43.38 -12.51 27.93
C SER A 500 -42.04 -12.89 28.57
N ALA A 501 -41.85 -14.15 28.96
CA ALA A 501 -40.63 -14.60 29.66
C ALA A 501 -39.37 -14.58 28.77
N ASN A 502 -39.51 -14.89 27.48
CA ASN A 502 -38.37 -14.93 26.56
C ASN A 502 -37.88 -13.53 26.15
N MET A 503 -38.76 -12.53 26.12
CA MET A 503 -38.36 -11.14 25.90
C MET A 503 -37.64 -10.55 27.11
N ALA A 504 -38.09 -10.86 28.33
CA ALA A 504 -37.42 -10.42 29.56
C ALA A 504 -35.98 -10.96 29.65
N ALA A 505 -35.76 -12.24 29.34
CA ALA A 505 -34.43 -12.84 29.33
C ALA A 505 -33.50 -12.20 28.26
N TYR A 506 -34.04 -11.86 27.09
CA TYR A 506 -33.29 -11.18 26.04
C TYR A 506 -32.87 -9.76 26.45
N PHE A 507 -33.79 -8.96 27.01
CA PHE A 507 -33.45 -7.62 27.50
C PHE A 507 -32.43 -7.65 28.64
N GLN A 508 -32.52 -8.64 29.53
CA GLN A 508 -31.55 -8.80 30.61
C GLN A 508 -30.15 -9.15 30.08
N SER A 509 -30.05 -9.96 29.02
CA SER A 509 -28.79 -10.25 28.34
C SER A 509 -28.17 -9.01 27.69
N VAL A 510 -28.97 -8.21 26.99
CA VAL A 510 -28.49 -6.98 26.33
C VAL A 510 -27.99 -5.95 27.33
N MET A 511 -28.69 -5.78 28.46
CA MET A 511 -28.26 -4.88 29.53
C MET A 511 -26.96 -5.34 30.20
N GLN A 512 -26.73 -6.65 30.28
CA GLN A 512 -25.51 -7.22 30.84
C GLN A 512 -24.31 -7.02 29.89
N GLU A 513 -24.51 -7.17 28.57
CA GLU A 513 -23.48 -6.85 27.57
C GLU A 513 -23.10 -5.36 27.56
N GLU A 514 -24.09 -4.46 27.68
CA GLU A 514 -23.82 -3.01 27.75
C GLU A 514 -23.01 -2.63 29.00
N SER A 515 -23.25 -3.31 30.13
CA SER A 515 -22.48 -3.12 31.37
C SER A 515 -21.02 -3.53 31.19
N ILE A 516 -20.78 -4.69 30.56
CA ILE A 516 -19.43 -5.22 30.31
C ILE A 516 -18.63 -4.26 29.41
N ILE A 517 -19.28 -3.72 28.37
CA ILE A 517 -18.64 -2.76 27.45
C ILE A 517 -18.27 -1.46 28.18
N LYS A 518 -19.15 -0.94 29.03
CA LYS A 518 -18.87 0.27 29.84
C LYS A 518 -17.71 0.06 30.80
N GLU A 519 -17.58 -1.12 31.39
CA GLU A 519 -16.49 -1.45 32.31
C GLU A 519 -15.15 -1.60 31.58
N ALA A 520 -15.15 -2.24 30.40
CA ALA A 520 -13.97 -2.34 29.54
C ALA A 520 -13.47 -0.96 29.05
N MET A 521 -14.39 -0.04 28.71
CA MET A 521 -14.03 1.33 28.30
C MET A 521 -13.38 2.12 29.46
N LYS A 522 -13.91 1.98 30.69
CA LYS A 522 -13.30 2.62 31.87
C LYS A 522 -11.90 2.08 32.16
N ALA A 523 -11.69 0.77 32.02
CA ALA A 523 -10.36 0.16 32.21
C ALA A 523 -9.35 0.70 31.19
N PHE A 524 -9.76 0.83 29.92
CA PHE A 524 -8.92 1.39 28.86
C PHE A 524 -8.56 2.86 29.10
N GLU A 525 -9.53 3.69 29.53
CA GLU A 525 -9.27 5.09 29.88
C GLU A 525 -8.29 5.23 31.05
N ALA A 526 -8.42 4.39 32.07
CA ALA A 526 -7.51 4.38 33.22
C ALA A 526 -6.07 4.00 32.82
N GLU A 527 -5.91 3.02 31.93
CA GLU A 527 -4.59 2.60 31.44
C GLU A 527 -3.94 3.67 30.53
N ALA A 528 -4.74 4.32 29.69
CA ALA A 528 -4.28 5.44 28.87
C ALA A 528 -3.81 6.63 29.70
N MET A 529 -4.54 6.98 30.78
CA MET A 529 -4.15 8.04 31.70
C MET A 529 -2.86 7.72 32.45
N LYS A 530 -2.71 6.47 32.92
CA LYS A 530 -1.47 6.01 33.57
C LYS A 530 -0.26 6.07 32.65
N ALA A 531 -0.43 5.70 31.38
CA ALA A 531 0.62 5.80 30.37
C ALA A 531 1.01 7.26 30.06
N LEU A 532 0.05 8.19 30.15
CA LEU A 532 0.28 9.62 29.96
C LEU A 532 1.05 10.23 31.14
N GLU A 533 0.67 9.90 32.37
CA GLU A 533 1.37 10.33 33.59
C GLU A 533 2.82 9.82 33.63
N THR A 534 3.04 8.57 33.25
CA THR A 534 4.40 7.99 33.18
C THR A 534 5.30 8.75 32.21
N LYS A 535 4.75 9.23 31.08
CA LYS A 535 5.49 10.03 30.09
C LYS A 535 5.73 11.46 30.56
N LEU A 536 4.83 12.03 31.35
CA LEU A 536 4.99 13.37 31.93
C LEU A 536 6.02 13.39 33.06
N CYS A 537 6.22 12.29 33.80
CA CYS A 537 7.28 12.20 34.81
C CYS A 537 8.69 11.92 34.25
N LEU A 538 8.80 11.55 32.97
CA LEU A 538 10.07 11.28 32.28
C LEU A 538 10.58 12.47 31.45
N CYS A 539 9.79 13.54 31.36
CA CYS A 539 10.14 14.84 30.79
C CYS A 539 10.37 15.83 31.94
#